data_AF-A0A7J2SF54-F1
#
_entry.id   AF-A0A7J2SF54-F1
#
_cell.length_a   1.000
_cell.length_b   1.000
_cell.length_c   1.000
_cell.angle_alpha   90.00
_cell.angle_beta   90.00
_cell.angle_gamma   90.00
#
_symmetry.space_group_name_H-M   'P 1'
#
loop_
_entity.id
_entity.type
_entity.pdbx_description
1 polymer ?
#
loop_
_entity_poly.entity_id
_entity_poly.type
_entity_poly.pdbx_seq_one_letter_code
_entity_poly.pdbx_strand_id
1 'polypeptide(L)'
;MNPFLNPFTLARVAKYYLSDINRVWRLNENEIEKYREREFKKILKLAMLTPLYREKYKGIDIKKINLERIEELPILTKKDLRKHFPDGIVPANFNKEKAH
;
A
#
# COMPACT_ATOMS: atom_id res chain seq x y z
N MET A 1 -8.32 -3.29 -28.70
CA MET A 1 -8.22 -1.80 -28.65
C MET A 1 -6.96 -1.44 -27.87
N ASN A 2 -6.16 -0.48 -28.34
CA ASN A 2 -4.97 -0.04 -27.62
C ASN A 2 -5.38 0.63 -26.28
N PRO A 3 -5.04 0.05 -25.11
CA PRO A 3 -5.44 0.59 -23.81
C PRO A 3 -4.91 2.00 -23.55
N PHE A 4 -3.80 2.39 -24.20
CA PHE A 4 -3.16 3.69 -24.06
C PHE A 4 -3.88 4.81 -24.84
N LEU A 5 -4.69 4.46 -25.84
CA LEU A 5 -5.49 5.41 -26.61
C LEU A 5 -6.93 5.52 -26.11
N ASN A 6 -7.26 4.83 -25.01
CA ASN A 6 -8.56 4.97 -24.38
C ASN A 6 -8.64 6.35 -23.68
N PRO A 7 -9.61 7.22 -24.04
CA PRO A 7 -9.72 8.57 -23.48
C PRO A 7 -9.90 8.57 -21.95
N PHE A 8 -10.54 7.54 -21.38
CA PHE A 8 -10.66 7.39 -19.93
C PHE A 8 -9.32 7.08 -19.26
N THR A 9 -8.53 6.18 -19.85
CA THR A 9 -7.18 5.86 -19.38
C THR A 9 -6.29 7.10 -19.47
N LEU A 10 -6.34 7.81 -20.59
CA LEU A 10 -5.52 8.99 -20.84
C LEU A 10 -5.87 10.13 -19.87
N ALA A 11 -7.16 10.40 -19.65
CA ALA A 11 -7.61 11.38 -18.66
C ALA A 11 -7.16 11.02 -17.24
N ARG A 12 -7.19 9.73 -16.88
CA ARG A 12 -6.72 9.23 -15.59
C ARG A 12 -5.20 9.41 -15.44
N VAL A 13 -4.42 9.08 -16.45
CA VAL A 13 -2.95 9.29 -16.47
C VAL A 13 -2.62 10.78 -16.35
N ALA A 14 -3.27 11.63 -17.14
CA ALA A 14 -3.07 13.07 -17.08
C ALA A 14 -3.39 13.64 -15.69
N LYS A 15 -4.48 13.19 -15.07
CA LYS A 15 -4.84 13.58 -13.70
C LYS A 15 -3.76 13.20 -12.69
N TYR A 16 -3.25 11.97 -12.74
CA TYR A 16 -2.16 11.55 -11.84
C TYR A 16 -0.90 12.36 -12.10
N TYR A 17 -0.50 12.53 -13.36
CA TYR A 17 0.67 13.32 -13.72
C TYR A 17 0.60 14.75 -13.14
N LEU A 18 -0.52 15.45 -13.34
CA LEU A 18 -0.70 16.82 -12.84
C LEU A 18 -0.78 16.92 -11.31
N SER A 19 -1.35 15.90 -10.67
CA SER A 19 -1.59 15.93 -9.21
C SER A 19 -0.46 15.34 -8.37
N ASP A 20 0.31 14.40 -8.90
CA ASP A 20 1.35 13.65 -8.18
C ASP A 20 2.76 14.19 -8.44
N ILE A 21 3.11 14.60 -9.68
CA ILE A 21 4.52 14.79 -10.08
C ILE A 21 5.25 15.89 -9.29
N ASN A 22 4.53 16.94 -8.92
CA ASN A 22 5.07 18.07 -8.16
C ASN A 22 4.47 18.14 -6.75
N ARG A 23 3.91 17.04 -6.24
CA ARG A 23 3.26 17.03 -4.91
C ARG A 23 4.24 17.44 -3.80
N VAL A 24 5.47 16.93 -3.84
CA VAL A 24 6.52 17.23 -2.85
C VAL A 24 6.92 18.70 -2.88
N TRP A 25 6.93 19.32 -4.06
CA TRP A 25 7.29 20.73 -4.23
C TRP A 25 6.14 21.70 -3.96
N ARG A 26 4.89 21.25 -4.11
CA ARG A 26 3.68 22.08 -3.98
C ARG A 26 3.13 22.10 -2.55
N LEU A 27 3.27 21.00 -1.82
CA LEU A 27 2.71 20.86 -0.47
C LEU A 27 3.70 21.33 0.58
N ASN A 28 3.19 21.91 1.66
CA ASN A 28 3.99 22.18 2.85
C ASN A 28 4.17 20.92 3.72
N GLU A 29 5.04 21.00 4.72
CA GLU A 29 5.36 19.88 5.61
C GLU A 29 4.12 19.25 6.27
N ASN A 30 3.21 20.07 6.79
CA ASN A 30 1.97 19.59 7.45
C ASN A 30 1.05 18.85 6.46
N GLU A 31 0.96 19.31 5.22
CA GLU A 31 0.18 18.66 4.16
C GLU A 31 0.82 17.34 3.73
N ILE A 32 2.15 17.31 3.63
CA ILE A 32 2.91 16.09 3.35
C ILE A 32 2.69 15.07 4.47
N GLU A 33 2.74 15.49 5.73
CA GLU A 33 2.57 14.58 6.86
C GLU A 33 1.16 13.98 6.90
N LYS A 34 0.13 14.81 6.71
CA LYS A 34 -1.27 14.33 6.55
C LYS A 34 -1.41 13.36 5.39
N TYR A 35 -0.73 13.60 4.28
CA TYR A 35 -0.72 12.71 3.13
C TYR A 35 -0.08 11.37 3.49
N ARG A 36 1.11 11.38 4.09
CA ARG A 36 1.84 10.17 4.51
C ARG A 36 0.98 9.34 5.46
N GLU A 37 0.39 9.95 6.48
CA GLU A 37 -0.46 9.28 7.48
C GLU A 37 -1.68 8.60 6.82
N ARG A 38 -2.32 9.29 5.87
CA ARG A 38 -3.45 8.74 5.11
C ARG A 38 -3.04 7.55 4.25
N GLU A 39 -1.93 7.64 3.52
CA GLU A 39 -1.47 6.54 2.68
C GLU A 39 -0.95 5.36 3.51
N PHE A 40 -0.27 5.63 4.63
CA PHE A 40 0.17 4.60 5.59
C PHE A 40 -1.01 3.76 6.08
N LYS A 41 -2.11 4.39 6.51
CA LYS A 41 -3.34 3.68 6.92
C LYS A 41 -3.93 2.80 5.81
N LYS A 42 -3.87 3.24 4.55
CA LYS A 42 -4.32 2.43 3.40
C LYS A 42 -3.42 1.22 3.18
N ILE A 43 -2.09 1.42 3.23
CA ILE A 43 -1.11 0.35 3.11
C ILE A 43 -1.29 -0.68 4.22
N LEU A 44 -1.48 -0.22 5.45
CA LEU A 44 -1.67 -1.10 6.61
C LEU A 44 -2.97 -1.92 6.49
N LYS A 45 -4.05 -1.31 6.00
CA LYS A 45 -5.30 -2.03 5.67
C LYS A 45 -5.08 -3.09 4.59
N LEU A 46 -4.32 -2.77 3.54
CA LEU A 46 -3.96 -3.72 2.48
C LEU A 46 -3.10 -4.86 3.02
N ALA A 47 -2.11 -4.57 3.88
CA ALA A 47 -1.25 -5.56 4.50
C ALA A 47 -2.07 -6.62 5.26
N MET A 48 -3.11 -6.21 5.99
CA MET A 48 -3.98 -7.14 6.73
C MET A 48 -4.82 -8.09 5.85
N LEU A 49 -4.87 -7.88 4.54
CA LEU A 49 -5.46 -8.83 3.58
C LEU A 49 -4.50 -9.97 3.22
N THR A 50 -3.21 -9.81 3.50
CA THR A 50 -2.15 -10.77 3.17
C THR A 50 -1.85 -11.66 4.39
N PRO A 51 -1.83 -13.00 4.24
CA PRO A 51 -1.65 -13.93 5.37
C PRO A 51 -0.39 -13.68 6.21
N LEU A 52 0.74 -13.38 5.57
CA LEU A 52 2.01 -13.10 6.24
C LEU A 52 1.89 -11.96 7.26
N TYR A 53 1.27 -10.83 6.90
CA TYR A 53 1.14 -9.70 7.82
C TYR A 53 0.09 -9.98 8.89
N ARG A 54 -0.98 -10.71 8.55
CA ARG A 54 -2.01 -11.11 9.51
C ARG A 54 -1.46 -11.99 10.62
N GLU A 55 -0.58 -12.93 10.29
CA GLU A 55 0.14 -13.74 11.28
C GLU A 55 1.11 -12.88 12.08
N LYS A 56 1.94 -12.08 11.39
CA LYS A 56 3.01 -11.31 12.02
C LYS A 56 2.52 -10.20 12.93
N TYR A 57 1.39 -9.56 12.62
CA TYR A 57 0.78 -8.49 13.42
C TYR A 57 -0.34 -9.00 14.33
N LYS A 58 -0.45 -10.31 14.52
CA LYS A 58 -1.46 -10.90 15.39
C LYS A 58 -1.33 -10.35 16.81
N GLY A 59 -2.45 -9.85 17.37
CA GLY A 59 -2.49 -9.26 18.71
C GLY A 59 -2.22 -7.75 18.74
N ILE A 60 -1.86 -7.13 17.61
CA ILE A 60 -1.68 -5.67 17.51
C ILE A 60 -2.99 -5.02 17.06
N ASP A 61 -3.43 -3.96 17.73
CA ASP A 61 -4.56 -3.15 17.30
C ASP A 61 -4.15 -2.19 16.19
N ILE A 62 -4.15 -2.70 14.97
CA ILE A 62 -3.79 -2.01 13.73
C ILE A 62 -4.53 -0.68 13.53
N LYS A 63 -5.74 -0.51 14.08
CA LYS A 63 -6.51 0.74 13.94
C LYS A 63 -5.90 1.89 14.73
N LYS A 64 -5.12 1.60 15.76
CA LYS A 64 -4.46 2.59 16.63
C LYS A 64 -3.04 2.95 16.18
N ILE A 65 -2.52 2.27 15.16
CA ILE A 65 -1.18 2.54 14.63
C ILE A 65 -1.26 3.71 13.64
N ASN A 66 -0.42 4.71 13.88
CA ASN A 66 -0.17 5.87 13.03
C ASN A 66 1.34 5.91 12.69
N LEU A 67 1.79 6.90 11.93
CA LEU A 67 3.21 7.04 11.59
C LEU A 67 4.12 7.21 12.82
N GLU A 68 3.66 7.90 13.86
CA GLU A 68 4.42 8.09 15.11
C GLU A 68 4.65 6.77 15.87
N ARG A 69 3.73 5.82 15.72
CA ARG A 69 3.75 4.51 16.39
C ARG A 69 4.12 3.37 15.42
N ILE A 70 4.69 3.69 14.27
CA ILE A 70 5.06 2.69 13.26
C ILE A 70 6.08 1.69 13.80
N GLU A 71 6.92 2.11 14.74
CA GLU A 71 7.95 1.30 15.39
C GLU A 71 7.38 0.17 16.25
N GLU A 72 6.10 0.25 16.65
CA GLU A 72 5.42 -0.83 17.35
C GLU A 72 5.14 -2.04 16.44
N LEU A 73 5.21 -1.86 15.11
CA LEU A 73 5.05 -2.95 14.16
C LEU A 73 6.35 -3.76 14.05
N PRO A 74 6.29 -5.09 14.14
CA PRO A 74 7.48 -5.93 14.02
C PRO A 74 8.05 -5.87 12.59
N ILE A 75 9.36 -5.66 12.49
CA ILE A 75 10.09 -5.54 11.22
C ILE A 75 9.97 -6.83 10.41
N LEU A 76 9.60 -6.70 9.13
CA LEU A 76 9.54 -7.81 8.19
C LEU A 76 10.94 -8.29 7.79
N THR A 77 11.18 -9.61 7.85
CA THR A 77 12.47 -10.21 7.49
C THR A 77 12.36 -11.09 6.25
N LYS A 78 13.51 -11.37 5.63
CA LYS A 78 13.60 -12.32 4.50
C LYS A 78 13.14 -13.73 4.88
N LYS A 79 13.33 -14.14 6.15
CA LYS A 79 12.89 -15.44 6.65
C LYS A 79 11.36 -15.55 6.66
N ASP A 80 10.67 -14.48 7.03
CA ASP A 80 9.20 -14.43 7.03
C ASP A 80 8.65 -14.63 5.62
N LEU A 81 9.23 -13.94 4.63
CA LEU A 81 8.85 -14.07 3.23
C LEU A 81 9.01 -15.51 2.74
N ARG A 82 10.15 -16.15 3.01
CA ARG A 82 10.39 -17.55 2.62
C ARG A 82 9.40 -18.52 3.27
N LYS A 83 9.05 -18.30 4.55
CA LYS A 83 8.08 -19.14 5.28
C LYS A 83 6.68 -19.11 4.65
N HIS A 84 6.29 -17.96 4.10
CA HIS A 84 4.94 -17.75 3.57
C HIS A 84 4.87 -17.79 2.04
N PHE A 85 5.99 -18.02 1.35
CA PHE A 85 6.01 -18.13 -0.10
C PHE A 85 5.41 -19.48 -0.54
N PRO A 86 4.67 -19.54 -1.67
CA PRO A 86 4.29 -18.43 -2.56
C PRO A 86 2.97 -17.74 -2.16
N ASP A 87 2.10 -18.44 -1.44
CA ASP A 87 0.68 -18.04 -1.38
C ASP A 87 0.36 -17.05 -0.26
N GLY A 88 1.18 -17.01 0.79
CA GLY A 88 0.99 -16.16 1.96
C GLY A 88 1.57 -14.75 1.82
N ILE A 89 2.26 -14.44 0.71
CA ILE A 89 2.81 -13.11 0.42
C ILE A 89 1.90 -12.25 -0.45
N VAL A 90 0.79 -12.81 -0.95
CA VAL A 90 -0.24 -12.08 -1.69
C VAL A 90 -1.53 -12.00 -0.88
N PRO A 91 -2.42 -11.02 -1.15
CA PRO A 91 -3.73 -10.97 -0.53
C PRO A 91 -4.52 -12.26 -0.78
N ALA A 92 -5.22 -12.77 0.24
CA ALA A 92 -5.94 -14.04 0.14
C ALA A 92 -7.04 -14.04 -0.94
N ASN A 93 -7.58 -12.87 -1.27
CA ASN A 93 -8.60 -12.66 -2.29
C ASN A 93 -8.03 -12.29 -3.68
N PHE A 94 -6.70 -12.32 -3.84
CA PHE A 94 -6.08 -11.99 -5.12
C PHE A 94 -6.21 -13.15 -6.11
N ASN A 95 -6.82 -12.89 -7.26
CA ASN A 95 -6.93 -13.89 -8.33
C ASN A 95 -5.60 -13.97 -9.10
N LYS A 96 -4.82 -15.01 -8.80
CA LYS A 96 -3.52 -15.27 -9.43
C LYS A 96 -3.62 -15.61 -10.92
N GLU A 97 -4.73 -16.20 -11.37
CA GLU A 97 -4.94 -16.59 -12.77
C GLU A 97 -5.18 -15.38 -13.68
N LYS A 98 -5.65 -14.27 -13.10
CA LYS A 98 -5.86 -12.99 -13.80
C LYS A 98 -4.75 -11.97 -13.51
N ALA A 99 -3.64 -12.41 -12.92
CA ALA A 99 -2.47 -11.57 -12.73
C ALA A 99 -1.74 -11.42 -14.07
N HIS A 100 -2.18 -10.44 -14.85
CA HIS A 100 -1.58 -10.05 -16.13
C HIS A 100 -0.80 -8.74 -15.98
#